data_AF-A0A7Y2HZE1-F1
#
_entry.id   AF-A0A7Y2HZE1-F1
#
_cell.length_a   1.000
_cell.length_b   1.000
_cell.length_c   1.000
_cell.angle_alpha   90.00
_cell.angle_beta   90.00
_cell.angle_gamma   90.00
#
_symmetry.space_group_name_H-M   'P 1'
#
loop_
_entity.id
_entity.type
_entity.pdbx_description
1 polymer ?
#
loop_
_entity_poly.entity_id
_entity_poly.type
_entity_poly.pdbx_seq_one_letter_code
_entity_poly.pdbx_strand_id
1 'polypeptide(L)'
;MGRTAIVGSTLGLCATLLMSAPAMAQQDRGSATEKGSLVIISKVEIRWDAAGFLLQDTFVSLTNDFTQETKVQLYFINGDPPLAADPTTGERAHPGWNWLDNELTLTANQPTYWSALTGQPAAGGLSPFTALDPGFPPGRPAMDGTGERVLRGLIIGWATNRENQEIRWNHLKAEGTIINYALGYAWEYSSMNHQVVSGVAHGEQSDGTPGVLNMDGAEYSFAFNELLMNFQAVGSAAFSGPRLIISDTDLTLHPVSADLRQETDGPVTTKASFNVWNMNEVKFSGADRCITCWDQTLLSMYDLPNHFLLQNLQTDHGKARIDGLQSMLCDFDFDLGDGLPLGDDPRDIVSEDAALTGVVARLLVIDGGLDFAAAGTNLVGLGTQSATIRYDTLGSPDELKDLPDSPEAILDMVEGEAGISTKF
;
A
#
# COMPACT_ATOMS: atom_id res chain seq x y z
N MET A 1 -92.71 -21.92 -2.12
CA MET A 1 -91.81 -22.74 -2.96
C MET A 1 -90.61 -21.89 -3.35
N GLY A 2 -89.46 -22.15 -2.75
CA GLY A 2 -88.22 -21.42 -3.02
C GLY A 2 -87.10 -22.05 -2.23
N ARG A 3 -86.18 -22.69 -2.95
CA ARG A 3 -85.11 -23.55 -2.43
C ARG A 3 -83.94 -22.72 -1.85
N THR A 4 -83.39 -23.26 -0.78
CA THR A 4 -81.97 -23.40 -0.40
C THR A 4 -80.91 -22.66 -1.23
N ALA A 5 -80.05 -21.88 -0.54
CA ALA A 5 -78.59 -21.89 -0.73
C ALA A 5 -77.91 -21.23 0.48
N ILE A 6 -77.26 -22.06 1.31
CA ILE A 6 -76.30 -21.65 2.34
C ILE A 6 -74.94 -21.67 1.64
N VAL A 7 -74.28 -20.52 1.52
CA VAL A 7 -72.89 -20.44 1.06
C VAL A 7 -72.01 -20.31 2.29
N GLY A 8 -71.32 -21.39 2.63
CA GLY A 8 -70.29 -21.42 3.66
C GLY A 8 -69.02 -20.77 3.15
N SER A 9 -68.52 -19.80 3.89
CA SER A 9 -67.20 -19.17 3.72
C SER A 9 -66.15 -19.99 4.46
N THR A 10 -65.31 -20.70 3.72
CA THR A 10 -64.08 -21.34 4.21
C THR A 10 -62.98 -20.28 4.36
N LEU A 11 -62.63 -19.99 5.62
CA LEU A 11 -61.47 -19.21 6.03
C LEU A 11 -60.37 -20.16 6.51
N GLY A 12 -59.13 -19.92 6.07
CA GLY A 12 -57.92 -20.33 6.79
C GLY A 12 -57.28 -21.65 6.35
N LEU A 13 -56.18 -21.57 5.60
CA LEU A 13 -54.81 -21.61 6.16
C LEU A 13 -53.84 -21.62 4.96
N CYS A 14 -53.27 -20.47 4.63
CA CYS A 14 -52.14 -20.40 3.70
C CYS A 14 -50.87 -20.42 4.56
N ALA A 15 -50.30 -21.61 4.76
CA ALA A 15 -49.03 -21.78 5.45
C ALA A 15 -47.92 -21.17 4.59
N THR A 16 -47.53 -19.94 4.90
CA THR A 16 -46.33 -19.31 4.35
C THR A 16 -45.13 -19.93 5.05
N LEU A 17 -44.48 -20.89 4.39
CA LEU A 17 -43.13 -21.31 4.73
C LEU A 17 -42.21 -20.09 4.53
N LEU A 18 -41.87 -19.43 5.64
CA LEU A 18 -40.71 -18.54 5.71
C LEU A 18 -39.48 -19.43 5.54
N MET A 19 -39.05 -19.62 4.29
CA MET A 19 -37.68 -20.06 4.05
C MET A 19 -36.77 -18.91 4.47
N SER A 20 -36.10 -19.11 5.60
CA SER A 20 -34.90 -18.36 5.95
C SER A 20 -33.93 -18.52 4.79
N ALA A 21 -33.77 -17.47 4.00
CA ALA A 21 -32.67 -17.39 3.05
C ALA A 21 -31.39 -17.58 3.86
N PRO A 22 -30.47 -18.49 3.47
CA PRO A 22 -29.14 -18.47 4.03
C PRO A 22 -28.58 -17.08 3.78
N ALA A 23 -28.10 -16.43 4.84
CA ALA A 23 -27.29 -15.22 4.74
C ALA A 23 -26.26 -15.49 3.65
N MET A 24 -26.32 -14.68 2.58
CA MET A 24 -25.30 -14.73 1.55
C MET A 24 -23.97 -14.57 2.26
N ALA A 25 -23.10 -15.58 2.16
CA ALA A 25 -21.68 -15.34 2.30
C ALA A 25 -21.36 -14.27 1.24
N GLN A 26 -21.25 -13.02 1.69
CA GLN A 26 -20.69 -11.95 0.89
C GLN A 26 -19.35 -12.49 0.45
N GLN A 27 -19.22 -12.75 -0.84
CA GLN A 27 -17.98 -13.22 -1.41
C GLN A 27 -17.04 -12.02 -1.27
N ASP A 28 -16.18 -12.03 -0.25
CA ASP A 28 -15.19 -10.99 0.05
C ASP A 28 -14.24 -10.84 -1.13
N ARG A 29 -14.70 -10.08 -2.14
CA ARG A 29 -13.91 -9.55 -3.24
C ARG A 29 -13.76 -8.08 -2.91
N GLY A 30 -12.56 -7.67 -2.51
CA GLY A 30 -12.28 -6.26 -2.31
C GLY A 30 -12.49 -5.50 -3.61
N SER A 31 -13.25 -4.42 -3.56
CA SER A 31 -13.44 -3.54 -4.69
C SER A 31 -12.63 -2.26 -4.49
N ALA A 32 -11.80 -1.91 -5.47
CA ALA A 32 -11.17 -0.59 -5.58
C ALA A 32 -12.19 0.57 -5.75
N THR A 33 -13.49 0.27 -5.79
CA THR A 33 -14.57 1.26 -5.81
C THR A 33 -15.19 1.51 -4.43
N GLU A 34 -14.84 0.72 -3.42
CA GLU A 34 -15.37 0.89 -2.08
C GLU A 34 -14.74 2.10 -1.39
N LYS A 35 -15.53 2.78 -0.57
CA LYS A 35 -15.05 3.87 0.30
C LYS A 35 -14.53 3.27 1.59
N GLY A 36 -13.50 3.87 2.16
CA GLY A 36 -12.86 3.39 3.38
C GLY A 36 -12.78 4.45 4.47
N SER A 37 -12.38 4.02 5.66
CA SER A 37 -11.79 4.91 6.66
C SER A 37 -10.27 4.91 6.56
N LEU A 38 -9.69 3.86 5.97
CA LEU A 38 -8.28 3.71 5.64
C LEU A 38 -8.14 3.63 4.11
N VAL A 39 -7.19 4.36 3.55
CA VAL A 39 -6.88 4.42 2.12
C VAL A 39 -5.37 4.19 1.92
N ILE A 40 -5.03 3.48 0.84
CA ILE A 40 -3.66 3.14 0.48
C ILE A 40 -3.47 3.44 -1.01
N ILE A 41 -2.56 4.36 -1.30
CA ILE A 41 -2.16 4.75 -2.66
C ILE A 41 -0.84 4.04 -2.96
N SER A 42 -0.92 2.93 -3.70
CA SER A 42 0.19 1.98 -3.84
C SER A 42 1.36 2.45 -4.70
N LYS A 43 1.24 3.54 -5.48
CA LYS A 43 2.30 3.97 -6.41
C LYS A 43 2.43 5.48 -6.53
N VAL A 44 3.33 6.05 -5.77
CA VAL A 44 3.82 7.42 -5.96
C VAL A 44 5.18 7.34 -6.63
N GLU A 45 5.35 8.05 -7.73
CA GLU A 45 6.61 8.10 -8.47
C GLU A 45 6.85 9.50 -9.03
N ILE A 46 8.03 10.03 -8.73
CA ILE A 46 8.57 11.26 -9.31
C ILE A 46 9.86 10.89 -10.03
N ARG A 47 10.01 11.34 -11.28
CA ARG A 47 11.21 11.10 -12.09
C ARG A 47 11.84 12.40 -12.57
N TRP A 48 13.16 12.41 -12.63
CA TRP A 48 13.97 13.46 -13.22
C TRP A 48 14.98 12.89 -14.20
N ASP A 49 15.41 13.69 -15.17
CA ASP A 49 16.59 13.34 -15.96
C ASP A 49 17.88 13.51 -15.14
N ALA A 50 19.01 13.13 -15.74
CA ALA A 50 20.32 13.26 -15.12
C ALA A 50 20.70 14.72 -14.75
N ALA A 51 20.08 15.72 -15.37
CA ALA A 51 20.31 17.14 -15.09
C ALA A 51 19.35 17.70 -14.02
N GLY A 52 18.40 16.90 -13.53
CA GLY A 52 17.42 17.28 -12.53
C GLY A 52 16.16 17.94 -13.11
N PHE A 53 15.92 17.88 -14.42
CA PHE A 53 14.65 18.31 -15.00
C PHE A 53 13.57 17.26 -14.77
N LEU A 54 12.39 17.70 -14.35
CA LEU A 54 11.25 16.83 -14.07
C LEU A 54 10.75 16.13 -15.34
N LEU A 55 10.66 14.80 -15.30
CA LEU A 55 10.13 13.95 -16.36
C LEU A 55 8.76 13.36 -16.01
N GLN A 56 8.51 13.08 -14.74
CA GLN A 56 7.25 12.46 -14.27
C GLN A 56 6.90 12.96 -12.87
N ASP A 57 5.61 13.17 -12.61
CA ASP A 57 5.05 13.45 -11.28
C ASP A 57 3.79 12.61 -11.05
N THR A 58 3.45 12.40 -9.79
CA THR A 58 2.19 11.77 -9.36
C THR A 58 1.31 12.82 -8.71
N PHE A 59 0.09 12.99 -9.21
CA PHE A 59 -0.94 13.78 -8.56
C PHE A 59 -1.84 12.84 -7.77
N VAL A 60 -2.14 13.23 -6.54
CA VAL A 60 -3.05 12.50 -5.67
C VAL A 60 -4.31 13.31 -5.50
N SER A 61 -5.46 12.68 -5.65
CA SER A 61 -6.74 13.25 -5.23
C SER A 61 -7.29 12.45 -4.05
N LEU A 62 -7.89 13.14 -3.08
CA LEU A 62 -8.52 12.55 -1.92
C LEU A 62 -9.84 13.28 -1.65
N THR A 63 -10.90 12.50 -1.52
CA THR A 63 -12.27 13.01 -1.35
C THR A 63 -12.89 12.44 -0.07
N ASN A 64 -13.56 13.33 0.66
CA ASN A 64 -14.53 12.98 1.69
C ASN A 64 -15.92 13.24 1.12
N ASP A 65 -16.73 12.19 0.95
CA ASP A 65 -18.07 12.34 0.37
C ASP A 65 -19.18 12.45 1.42
N PHE A 66 -18.81 12.56 2.71
CA PHE A 66 -19.74 12.81 3.79
C PHE A 66 -19.99 14.31 4.01
N THR A 67 -21.11 14.66 4.63
CA THR A 67 -21.54 16.06 4.80
C THR A 67 -20.76 16.83 5.87
N GLN A 68 -20.01 16.13 6.72
CA GLN A 68 -19.19 16.72 7.77
C GLN A 68 -17.71 16.73 7.38
N GLU A 69 -16.95 17.64 7.98
CA GLU A 69 -15.48 17.64 7.86
C GLU A 69 -14.86 16.44 8.58
N THR A 70 -13.72 15.98 8.10
CA THR A 70 -12.91 14.94 8.75
C THR A 70 -11.44 15.29 8.63
N LYS A 71 -10.65 14.88 9.63
CA LYS A 71 -9.19 14.89 9.51
C LYS A 71 -8.73 13.57 8.90
N VAL A 72 -7.65 13.62 8.15
CA VAL A 72 -6.98 12.45 7.61
C VAL A 72 -5.52 12.53 7.98
N GLN A 73 -5.07 11.55 8.76
CA GLN A 73 -3.65 11.31 8.99
C GLN A 73 -3.09 10.60 7.75
N LEU A 74 -1.96 11.08 7.25
CA LEU A 74 -1.28 10.57 6.06
C LEU A 74 0.16 10.23 6.40
N TYR A 75 0.66 9.14 5.85
CA TYR A 75 2.06 8.73 5.90
C TYR A 75 2.56 8.57 4.48
N PHE A 76 3.56 9.38 4.12
CA PHE A 76 4.27 9.26 2.86
C PHE A 76 5.45 8.33 3.11
N ILE A 77 5.59 7.26 2.32
CA ILE A 77 6.55 6.20 2.58
C ILE A 77 7.45 6.05 1.37
N ASN A 78 8.77 6.15 1.58
CA ASN A 78 9.78 5.87 0.57
C ASN A 78 9.91 4.36 0.40
N GLY A 79 9.54 3.86 -0.78
CA GLY A 79 9.53 2.44 -1.07
C GLY A 79 10.90 1.87 -1.42
N ASP A 80 11.81 2.72 -1.91
CA ASP A 80 13.14 2.28 -2.34
C ASP A 80 14.05 1.99 -1.13
N PRO A 81 14.95 1.00 -1.20
CA PRO A 81 15.89 0.68 -0.12
C PRO A 81 16.90 1.81 0.12
N PRO A 82 17.51 1.87 1.31
CA PRO A 82 18.66 2.73 1.56
C PRO A 82 19.75 2.53 0.51
N LEU A 83 20.39 3.62 0.09
CA LEU A 83 21.54 3.57 -0.81
C LEU A 83 22.70 4.31 -0.17
N ALA A 84 23.81 3.61 0.06
CA ALA A 84 25.01 4.22 0.60
C ALA A 84 25.64 5.20 -0.41
N ALA A 85 26.36 6.20 0.10
CA ALA A 85 27.12 7.10 -0.76
C ALA A 85 28.20 6.34 -1.54
N ASP A 86 28.37 6.66 -2.82
CA ASP A 86 29.41 6.10 -3.67
C ASP A 86 30.46 7.17 -4.04
N PRO A 87 31.67 7.11 -3.45
CA PRO A 87 32.71 8.09 -3.72
C PRO A 87 33.26 8.02 -5.16
N THR A 88 33.01 6.94 -5.89
CA THR A 88 33.50 6.74 -7.26
C THR A 88 32.65 7.52 -8.27
N THR A 89 31.34 7.48 -8.09
CA THR A 89 30.37 8.20 -8.94
C THR A 89 30.04 9.59 -8.39
N GLY A 90 30.33 9.83 -7.11
CA GLY A 90 29.91 11.04 -6.39
C GLY A 90 28.44 10.97 -5.94
N GLU A 91 27.82 9.79 -5.99
CA GLU A 91 26.44 9.61 -5.54
C GLU A 91 26.36 9.77 -4.02
N ARG A 92 25.31 10.45 -3.57
CA ARG A 92 25.11 10.73 -2.15
C ARG A 92 24.44 9.53 -1.47
N ALA A 93 24.41 9.55 -0.14
CA ALA A 93 23.58 8.61 0.60
C ALA A 93 22.09 8.98 0.41
N HIS A 94 21.25 7.96 0.31
CA HIS A 94 19.79 8.07 0.26
C HIS A 94 19.21 7.28 1.43
N PRO A 95 18.29 7.87 2.22
CA PRO A 95 17.73 7.23 3.41
C PRO A 95 17.07 5.89 3.09
N GLY A 96 16.11 5.87 2.15
CA GLY A 96 15.32 4.68 1.80
C GLY A 96 14.47 4.15 2.97
N TRP A 97 13.38 3.46 2.66
CA TRP A 97 12.45 2.86 3.65
C TRP A 97 12.05 3.78 4.83
N ASN A 98 12.10 5.08 4.62
CA ASN A 98 11.74 6.10 5.60
C ASN A 98 10.35 6.65 5.29
N TRP A 99 9.73 7.31 6.26
CA TRP A 99 8.41 7.90 6.08
C TRP A 99 8.31 9.31 6.68
N LEU A 100 7.23 9.99 6.33
CA LEU A 100 6.89 11.32 6.79
C LEU A 100 5.39 11.40 7.07
N ASP A 101 5.04 11.84 8.26
CA ASP A 101 3.66 12.08 8.67
C ASP A 101 3.15 13.42 8.14
N ASN A 102 1.88 13.46 7.75
CA ASN A 102 1.18 14.62 7.26
C ASN A 102 -0.27 14.58 7.76
N GLU A 103 -0.89 15.74 7.90
CA GLU A 103 -2.32 15.83 8.26
C GLU A 103 -3.04 16.69 7.22
N LEU A 104 -4.27 16.29 6.89
CA LEU A 104 -5.16 17.04 6.03
C LEU A 104 -6.56 17.12 6.63
N THR A 105 -7.23 18.26 6.52
CA THR A 105 -8.66 18.37 6.83
C THR A 105 -9.47 18.40 5.54
N LEU A 106 -10.38 17.45 5.38
CA LEU A 106 -11.26 17.33 4.23
C LEU A 106 -12.66 17.83 4.57
N THR A 107 -13.14 18.82 3.83
CA THR A 107 -14.53 19.25 3.91
C THR A 107 -15.41 18.46 2.96
N ALA A 108 -16.73 18.47 3.20
CA ALA A 108 -17.72 17.71 2.42
C ALA A 108 -17.74 18.01 0.91
N ASN A 109 -17.35 19.22 0.51
CA ASN A 109 -17.55 19.70 -0.86
C ASN A 109 -16.23 20.09 -1.54
N GLN A 110 -15.09 19.95 -0.87
CA GLN A 110 -13.81 20.36 -1.43
C GLN A 110 -13.09 19.16 -2.04
N PRO A 111 -12.99 19.08 -3.38
CA PRO A 111 -12.07 18.15 -3.99
C PRO A 111 -10.65 18.56 -3.58
N THR A 112 -9.96 17.69 -2.85
CA THR A 112 -8.58 17.94 -2.45
C THR A 112 -7.66 17.15 -3.35
N TYR A 113 -6.65 17.82 -3.90
CA TYR A 113 -5.60 17.18 -4.67
C TYR A 113 -4.27 17.86 -4.41
N TRP A 114 -3.18 17.16 -4.69
CA TRP A 114 -1.83 17.71 -4.66
C TRP A 114 -0.90 16.99 -5.62
N SER A 115 0.17 17.67 -6.03
CA SER A 115 1.33 17.08 -6.69
C SER A 115 2.24 16.46 -5.63
N ALA A 116 2.71 15.23 -5.84
CA ALA A 116 3.68 14.59 -4.96
C ALA A 116 5.00 15.38 -4.93
N LEU A 117 5.42 15.96 -6.06
CA LEU A 117 6.60 16.81 -6.13
C LEU A 117 6.55 18.03 -5.20
N THR A 118 5.38 18.66 -5.04
CA THR A 118 5.26 19.97 -4.38
C THR A 118 4.42 19.99 -3.11
N GLY A 119 3.57 18.98 -2.88
CA GLY A 119 2.57 18.97 -1.81
C GLY A 119 1.40 19.96 -2.02
N GLN A 120 1.37 20.68 -3.14
CA GLN A 120 0.38 21.73 -3.44
C GLN A 120 -0.63 21.25 -4.50
N PRO A 121 -1.87 21.80 -4.53
CA PRO A 121 -2.40 22.92 -3.75
C PRO A 121 -3.21 22.53 -2.50
N ALA A 122 -3.00 21.34 -1.92
CA ALA A 122 -3.78 20.87 -0.78
C ALA A 122 -3.85 21.93 0.34
N ALA A 123 -5.08 22.30 0.72
CA ALA A 123 -5.35 23.31 1.73
C ALA A 123 -4.82 22.83 3.10
N GLY A 124 -4.02 23.65 3.77
CA GLY A 124 -3.28 23.26 4.98
C GLY A 124 -1.79 22.99 4.73
N GLY A 125 -1.41 22.76 3.47
CA GLY A 125 -0.03 22.51 3.06
C GLY A 125 0.43 21.10 3.45
N LEU A 126 0.49 20.20 2.47
CA LEU A 126 1.18 18.93 2.65
C LEU A 126 2.67 19.13 2.41
N SER A 127 3.49 18.37 3.13
CA SER A 127 4.90 18.26 2.79
C SER A 127 5.03 17.63 1.39
N PRO A 128 5.99 18.06 0.57
CA PRO A 128 6.24 17.37 -0.69
C PRO A 128 6.83 15.97 -0.42
N PHE A 129 6.52 15.01 -1.29
CA PHE A 129 7.09 13.66 -1.24
C PHE A 129 8.63 13.70 -1.35
N THR A 130 9.19 14.73 -1.99
CA THR A 130 10.64 14.98 -2.07
C THR A 130 11.31 15.23 -0.71
N ALA A 131 10.55 15.50 0.35
CA ALA A 131 11.08 15.57 1.71
C ALA A 131 11.58 14.22 2.24
N LEU A 132 11.16 13.09 1.64
CA LEU A 132 11.65 11.75 1.98
C LEU A 132 13.10 11.51 1.55
N ASP A 133 13.58 12.22 0.53
CA ASP A 133 14.94 12.11 0.05
C ASP A 133 15.47 13.48 -0.40
N PRO A 134 15.72 14.40 0.55
CA PRO A 134 16.16 15.74 0.23
C PRO A 134 17.60 15.72 -0.27
N GLY A 135 17.87 16.41 -1.38
CA GLY A 135 19.23 16.56 -1.86
C GLY A 135 19.31 17.01 -3.30
N PHE A 136 20.53 17.34 -3.71
CA PHE A 136 20.88 17.61 -5.10
C PHE A 136 22.00 16.66 -5.53
N PRO A 137 21.88 15.99 -6.68
CA PRO A 137 20.70 15.92 -7.56
C PRO A 137 19.47 15.26 -6.87
N PRO A 138 18.24 15.55 -7.33
CA PRO A 138 17.01 15.05 -6.71
C PRO A 138 16.83 13.54 -6.95
N GLY A 139 16.23 12.86 -5.98
CA GLY A 139 16.02 11.41 -6.01
C GLY A 139 17.32 10.60 -6.10
N ARG A 140 17.19 9.27 -6.15
CA ARG A 140 18.29 8.32 -6.36
C ARG A 140 18.41 7.93 -7.84
N PRO A 141 19.55 7.39 -8.30
CA PRO A 141 19.64 6.79 -9.63
C PRO A 141 18.59 5.69 -9.82
N ALA A 142 17.93 5.72 -10.97
CA ALA A 142 16.98 4.69 -11.38
C ALA A 142 17.69 3.34 -11.57
N MET A 143 17.10 2.26 -11.06
CA MET A 143 17.66 0.89 -11.19
C MET A 143 17.36 0.25 -12.54
N ASP A 144 16.63 0.93 -13.42
CA ASP A 144 16.22 0.47 -14.75
C ASP A 144 17.27 0.74 -15.85
N GLY A 145 18.42 1.33 -15.49
CA GLY A 145 19.53 1.60 -16.41
C GLY A 145 19.32 2.79 -17.34
N THR A 146 18.24 3.55 -17.16
CA THR A 146 17.94 4.75 -17.98
C THR A 146 18.90 5.92 -17.74
N GLY A 147 19.59 5.93 -16.59
CA GLY A 147 20.37 7.09 -16.12
C GLY A 147 19.50 8.22 -15.57
N GLU A 148 18.19 8.00 -15.47
CA GLU A 148 17.26 8.90 -14.79
C GLU A 148 17.41 8.82 -13.28
N ARG A 149 16.73 9.73 -12.59
CA ARG A 149 16.63 9.73 -11.13
C ARG A 149 15.18 9.59 -10.72
N VAL A 150 14.94 8.90 -9.61
CA VAL A 150 13.61 8.55 -9.15
C VAL A 150 13.46 8.74 -7.64
N LEU A 151 12.24 9.03 -7.21
CA LEU A 151 11.79 8.89 -5.84
C LEU A 151 10.40 8.27 -5.86
N ARG A 152 10.24 7.13 -5.17
CA ARG A 152 9.08 6.27 -5.35
C ARG A 152 8.63 5.63 -4.05
N GLY A 153 7.36 5.25 -3.98
CA GLY A 153 6.81 4.53 -2.85
C GLY A 153 5.30 4.58 -2.81
N LEU A 154 4.75 4.78 -1.62
CA LEU A 154 3.31 4.72 -1.37
C LEU A 154 2.85 5.79 -0.38
N ILE A 155 1.53 5.98 -0.28
CA ILE A 155 0.89 6.80 0.74
C ILE A 155 -0.17 5.95 1.45
N ILE A 156 -0.13 5.96 2.77
CA ILE A 156 -1.17 5.37 3.63
C ILE A 156 -1.90 6.51 4.35
N GLY A 157 -3.21 6.45 4.49
CA GLY A 157 -3.91 7.42 5.32
C GLY A 157 -5.23 6.95 5.87
N TRP A 158 -5.63 7.49 7.01
CA TRP A 158 -6.87 7.12 7.69
C TRP A 158 -7.58 8.31 8.33
N ALA A 159 -8.89 8.18 8.49
CA ALA A 159 -9.74 9.20 9.09
C ALA A 159 -9.51 9.28 10.61
N THR A 160 -9.42 10.51 11.12
CA THR A 160 -9.29 10.81 12.54
C THR A 160 -10.27 11.89 12.99
N ASN A 161 -10.56 11.92 14.29
CA ASN A 161 -11.28 13.03 14.93
C ASN A 161 -10.34 14.21 15.23
N ARG A 162 -10.86 15.26 15.89
CA ARG A 162 -10.08 16.47 16.20
C ARG A 162 -8.98 16.23 17.22
N GLU A 163 -9.13 15.18 18.02
CA GLU A 163 -8.18 14.68 19.02
C GLU A 163 -7.17 13.68 18.40
N ASN A 164 -7.18 13.52 17.07
CA ASN A 164 -6.31 12.62 16.31
C ASN A 164 -6.47 11.13 16.67
N GLN A 165 -7.67 10.74 17.09
CA GLN A 165 -8.05 9.35 17.32
C GLN A 165 -8.72 8.79 16.07
N GLU A 166 -8.53 7.51 15.79
CA GLU A 166 -9.10 6.82 14.63
C GLU A 166 -10.62 6.77 14.74
N ILE A 167 -11.33 7.05 13.64
CA ILE A 167 -12.80 7.03 13.63
C ILE A 167 -13.38 6.15 12.54
N ARG A 168 -14.59 5.66 12.79
CA ARG A 168 -15.42 5.03 11.75
C ARG A 168 -15.96 6.09 10.80
N TRP A 169 -15.24 6.31 9.69
CA TRP A 169 -15.68 7.24 8.65
C TRP A 169 -16.35 6.51 7.49
N ASN A 170 -15.62 5.70 6.73
CA ASN A 170 -16.07 4.94 5.54
C ASN A 170 -16.57 5.82 4.38
N HIS A 171 -16.01 7.03 4.28
CA HIS A 171 -16.35 8.04 3.28
C HIS A 171 -15.12 8.60 2.54
N LEU A 172 -13.95 7.99 2.75
CA LEU A 172 -12.73 8.36 2.04
C LEU A 172 -12.61 7.58 0.73
N LYS A 173 -12.16 8.28 -0.32
CA LYS A 173 -11.72 7.71 -1.58
C LYS A 173 -10.52 8.50 -2.09
N ALA A 174 -9.47 7.82 -2.52
CA ALA A 174 -8.33 8.44 -3.17
C ALA A 174 -8.07 7.86 -4.56
N GLU A 175 -7.36 8.64 -5.39
CA GLU A 175 -6.93 8.26 -6.72
C GLU A 175 -5.52 8.83 -6.97
N GLY A 176 -4.66 8.05 -7.63
CA GLY A 176 -3.35 8.47 -8.09
C GLY A 176 -3.34 8.64 -9.60
N THR A 177 -2.87 9.80 -10.07
CA THR A 177 -2.71 10.14 -11.49
C THR A 177 -1.23 10.34 -11.78
N ILE A 178 -0.63 9.45 -12.56
CA ILE A 178 0.77 9.55 -12.97
C ILE A 178 0.83 10.27 -14.32
N ILE A 179 1.63 11.33 -14.40
CA ILE A 179 1.83 12.12 -15.61
C ILE A 179 3.31 12.05 -16.00
N ASN A 180 3.60 11.46 -17.15
CA ASN A 180 4.94 11.46 -17.73
C ASN A 180 5.02 12.55 -18.80
N TYR A 181 5.68 13.66 -18.45
CA TYR A 181 5.86 14.83 -19.31
C TYR A 181 6.82 14.55 -20.47
N ALA A 182 7.82 13.68 -20.26
CA ALA A 182 8.82 13.36 -21.27
C ALA A 182 8.24 12.52 -22.42
N LEU A 183 7.37 11.57 -22.09
CA LEU A 183 6.77 10.62 -23.04
C LEU A 183 5.33 11.00 -23.42
N GLY A 184 4.75 12.03 -22.81
CA GLY A 184 3.47 12.61 -23.21
C GLY A 184 2.25 11.73 -22.90
N TYR A 185 2.32 10.88 -21.87
CA TYR A 185 1.19 10.06 -21.42
C TYR A 185 0.81 10.34 -19.96
N ALA A 186 -0.42 9.99 -19.62
CA ALA A 186 -0.91 9.97 -18.25
C ALA A 186 -1.86 8.78 -18.04
N TRP A 187 -1.92 8.27 -16.81
CA TRP A 187 -2.87 7.24 -16.41
C TRP A 187 -3.23 7.36 -14.93
N GLU A 188 -4.38 6.78 -14.58
CA GLU A 188 -4.97 6.91 -13.24
C GLU A 188 -5.29 5.53 -12.65
N TYR A 189 -5.28 5.45 -11.34
CA TYR A 189 -5.70 4.26 -10.59
C TYR A 189 -6.31 4.68 -9.24
N SER A 190 -7.27 3.89 -8.74
CA SER A 190 -7.88 4.13 -7.44
C SER A 190 -6.96 3.72 -6.28
N SER A 191 -7.16 4.25 -5.08
CA SER A 191 -6.56 3.65 -3.88
C SER A 191 -7.19 2.29 -3.53
N MET A 192 -6.47 1.50 -2.74
CA MET A 192 -7.06 0.39 -1.99
C MET A 192 -7.65 0.95 -0.69
N ASN A 193 -8.90 0.59 -0.38
CA ASN A 193 -9.64 1.19 0.73
C ASN A 193 -10.12 0.09 1.68
N HIS A 194 -9.97 0.33 2.98
CA HIS A 194 -10.46 -0.56 4.03
C HIS A 194 -11.53 0.15 4.86
N GLN A 195 -12.65 -0.54 5.07
CA GLN A 195 -13.76 -0.04 5.87
C GLN A 195 -13.56 -0.40 7.33
N VAL A 196 -13.91 0.51 8.24
CA VAL A 196 -14.15 0.15 9.63
C VAL A 196 -15.45 -0.65 9.70
N VAL A 197 -15.34 -1.91 10.11
CA VAL A 197 -16.44 -2.89 10.20
C VAL A 197 -16.94 -3.08 11.62
N SER A 198 -16.24 -2.50 12.60
CA SER A 198 -16.64 -2.52 14.00
C SER A 198 -18.03 -1.89 14.22
N GLY A 199 -18.68 -2.30 15.31
CA GLY A 199 -20.06 -1.94 15.64
C GLY A 199 -20.27 -0.48 16.05
N VAL A 200 -19.20 0.33 16.11
CA VAL A 200 -19.23 1.73 16.55
C VAL A 200 -20.09 2.59 15.64
N ALA A 201 -20.66 3.67 16.14
CA ALA A 201 -21.43 4.58 15.30
C ALA A 201 -20.52 5.35 14.33
N HIS A 202 -21.09 5.87 13.24
CA HIS A 202 -20.35 6.71 12.31
C HIS A 202 -19.81 7.97 13.02
N GLY A 203 -18.54 8.30 12.76
CA GLY A 203 -17.84 9.44 13.35
C GLY A 203 -17.31 9.20 14.77
N GLU A 204 -17.67 8.07 15.39
CA GLU A 204 -17.13 7.67 16.70
C GLU A 204 -15.77 6.98 16.55
N GLN A 205 -15.02 6.97 17.65
CA GLN A 205 -13.72 6.31 17.74
C GLN A 205 -13.85 4.82 17.37
N SER A 206 -12.89 4.27 16.63
CA SER A 206 -12.85 2.83 16.38
C SER A 206 -12.63 2.05 17.69
N ASP A 207 -13.15 0.83 17.77
CA ASP A 207 -12.92 -0.08 18.90
C ASP A 207 -11.47 -0.63 18.97
N GLY A 208 -10.55 -0.09 18.14
CA GLY A 208 -9.17 -0.51 18.02
C GLY A 208 -8.27 -0.07 19.19
N THR A 209 -7.04 -0.58 19.19
CA THR A 209 -6.00 -0.10 20.12
C THR A 209 -5.30 1.08 19.48
N PRO A 210 -5.29 2.28 20.10
CA PRO A 210 -4.54 3.41 19.58
C PRO A 210 -3.08 3.04 19.27
N GLY A 211 -2.60 3.44 18.10
CA GLY A 211 -1.26 3.11 17.61
C GLY A 211 -1.21 1.85 16.75
N VAL A 212 -2.32 1.10 16.62
CA VAL A 212 -2.40 -0.10 15.78
C VAL A 212 -3.74 -0.16 15.02
N LEU A 213 -3.68 -0.13 13.70
CA LEU A 213 -4.83 -0.38 12.83
C LEU A 213 -4.87 -1.86 12.44
N ASN A 214 -5.93 -2.58 12.79
CA ASN A 214 -6.07 -4.01 12.50
C ASN A 214 -7.02 -4.26 11.31
N MET A 215 -6.49 -4.84 10.24
CA MET A 215 -7.27 -5.30 9.07
C MET A 215 -7.64 -6.77 9.25
N ASP A 216 -8.43 -7.08 10.27
CA ASP A 216 -8.71 -8.42 10.78
C ASP A 216 -10.19 -8.82 10.70
N GLY A 217 -11.01 -8.01 10.03
CA GLY A 217 -12.46 -8.20 9.95
C GLY A 217 -13.23 -7.86 11.22
N ALA A 218 -12.55 -7.41 12.29
CA ALA A 218 -13.17 -6.93 13.52
C ALA A 218 -13.10 -5.41 13.63
N GLU A 219 -11.91 -4.82 13.41
CA GLU A 219 -11.74 -3.36 13.37
C GLU A 219 -11.94 -2.83 11.95
N TYR A 220 -11.01 -3.15 11.05
CA TYR A 220 -11.13 -2.89 9.61
C TYR A 220 -11.43 -4.17 8.83
N SER A 221 -11.94 -4.02 7.60
CA SER A 221 -12.07 -5.12 6.65
C SER A 221 -10.72 -5.79 6.39
N PHE A 222 -10.73 -7.12 6.24
CA PHE A 222 -9.54 -7.91 5.94
C PHE A 222 -8.76 -7.37 4.73
N ALA A 223 -7.46 -7.61 4.73
CA ALA A 223 -6.64 -7.56 3.52
C ALA A 223 -6.78 -8.86 2.72
N PHE A 224 -6.11 -8.93 1.57
CA PHE A 224 -6.22 -10.03 0.62
C PHE A 224 -5.11 -11.05 0.84
N ASN A 225 -5.46 -12.33 0.78
CA ASN A 225 -4.46 -13.40 0.81
C ASN A 225 -3.93 -13.75 -0.59
N GLU A 226 -4.67 -13.39 -1.63
CA GLU A 226 -4.30 -13.63 -3.02
C GLU A 226 -4.61 -12.39 -3.87
N LEU A 227 -3.69 -12.02 -4.77
CA LEU A 227 -3.92 -11.00 -5.79
C LEU A 227 -4.03 -11.64 -7.17
N LEU A 228 -4.96 -11.16 -8.00
CA LEU A 228 -5.10 -11.57 -9.38
C LEU A 228 -4.68 -10.45 -10.34
N MET A 229 -3.93 -10.87 -11.36
CA MET A 229 -3.48 -10.02 -12.45
C MET A 229 -3.78 -10.70 -13.79
N ASN A 230 -4.37 -9.98 -14.73
CA ASN A 230 -4.33 -10.35 -16.14
C ASN A 230 -3.22 -9.56 -16.82
N PHE A 231 -2.42 -10.21 -17.66
CA PHE A 231 -1.28 -9.57 -18.30
C PHE A 231 -1.15 -9.99 -19.75
N GLN A 232 -0.52 -9.11 -20.53
CA GLN A 232 -0.04 -9.43 -21.86
C GLN A 232 1.40 -9.93 -21.73
N ALA A 233 1.72 -11.05 -22.38
CA ALA A 233 3.07 -11.58 -22.37
C ALA A 233 4.07 -10.55 -22.88
N VAL A 234 5.20 -10.43 -22.19
CA VAL A 234 6.27 -9.51 -22.57
C VAL A 234 6.78 -9.86 -23.96
N GLY A 235 6.87 -8.85 -24.83
CA GLY A 235 7.27 -9.02 -26.22
C GLY A 235 6.13 -9.46 -27.15
N SER A 236 4.91 -9.62 -26.63
CA SER A 236 3.73 -9.84 -27.46
C SER A 236 3.46 -8.66 -28.39
N ALA A 237 3.07 -9.00 -29.61
CA ALA A 237 2.61 -8.07 -30.63
C ALA A 237 1.08 -8.09 -30.79
N ALA A 238 0.31 -8.64 -29.84
CA ALA A 238 -1.13 -8.87 -29.98
C ALA A 238 -1.98 -7.60 -30.21
N PHE A 239 -1.50 -6.43 -29.81
CA PHE A 239 -2.15 -5.14 -30.10
C PHE A 239 -1.76 -4.55 -31.46
N SER A 240 -0.83 -5.18 -32.17
CA SER A 240 -0.34 -4.68 -33.45
C SER A 240 -1.41 -4.75 -34.54
N GLY A 241 -1.39 -3.78 -35.42
CA GLY A 241 -2.21 -3.74 -36.62
C GLY A 241 -1.40 -3.14 -37.77
N PRO A 242 -1.74 -1.93 -38.24
CA PRO A 242 -0.87 -1.21 -39.19
C PRO A 242 0.43 -0.70 -38.53
N ARG A 243 0.47 -0.61 -37.20
CA ARG A 243 1.60 -0.18 -36.38
C ARG A 243 2.05 -1.35 -35.51
N LEU A 244 3.36 -1.45 -35.25
CA LEU A 244 3.90 -2.47 -34.34
C LEU A 244 3.71 -1.98 -32.90
N ILE A 245 3.04 -2.77 -32.06
CA ILE A 245 2.85 -2.46 -30.65
C ILE A 245 3.41 -3.61 -29.82
N ILE A 246 4.43 -3.30 -29.03
CA ILE A 246 5.01 -4.23 -28.06
C ILE A 246 4.55 -3.84 -26.66
N SER A 247 4.04 -4.83 -25.92
CA SER A 247 3.60 -4.64 -24.53
C SER A 247 4.65 -5.13 -23.55
N ASP A 248 4.87 -4.35 -22.50
CA ASP A 248 5.41 -4.80 -21.22
C ASP A 248 4.40 -4.45 -20.11
N THR A 249 4.63 -4.97 -18.92
CA THR A 249 3.79 -4.72 -17.75
C THR A 249 4.68 -4.31 -16.59
N ASP A 250 4.39 -3.16 -16.02
CA ASP A 250 4.99 -2.64 -14.80
C ASP A 250 4.12 -3.04 -13.62
N LEU A 251 4.67 -3.87 -12.73
CA LEU A 251 3.97 -4.37 -11.56
C LEU A 251 4.54 -3.70 -10.31
N THR A 252 3.66 -3.04 -9.55
CA THR A 252 3.98 -2.46 -8.25
C THR A 252 3.28 -3.25 -7.16
N LEU A 253 4.03 -3.74 -6.17
CA LEU A 253 3.54 -4.53 -5.05
C LEU A 253 4.12 -3.98 -3.74
N HIS A 254 3.35 -4.10 -2.67
CA HIS A 254 3.85 -3.86 -1.32
C HIS A 254 3.05 -4.67 -0.28
N PRO A 255 3.65 -5.02 0.86
CA PRO A 255 2.90 -5.52 2.01
C PRO A 255 1.87 -4.48 2.47
N VAL A 256 0.70 -4.94 2.89
CA VAL A 256 -0.33 -4.09 3.50
C VAL A 256 0.06 -3.71 4.93
N SER A 257 0.75 -4.61 5.63
CA SER A 257 1.31 -4.33 6.94
C SER A 257 2.46 -3.32 6.83
N ALA A 258 2.53 -2.41 7.81
CA ALA A 258 3.60 -1.43 7.91
C ALA A 258 3.85 -1.05 9.37
N ASP A 259 5.10 -0.75 9.71
CA ASP A 259 5.47 -0.19 11.00
C ASP A 259 6.04 1.21 10.81
N LEU A 260 5.23 2.21 11.17
CA LEU A 260 5.45 3.64 10.96
C LEU A 260 5.80 4.36 12.27
N ARG A 261 6.14 3.61 13.33
CA ARG A 261 6.63 4.14 14.61
C ARG A 261 8.07 4.61 14.46
N GLN A 262 8.47 5.67 15.16
CA GLN A 262 9.86 6.14 15.19
C GLN A 262 10.84 5.04 15.56
N GLU A 263 10.45 4.20 16.52
CA GLU A 263 11.12 2.95 16.86
C GLU A 263 10.44 1.80 16.10
N THR A 264 10.91 1.58 14.87
CA THR A 264 10.42 0.53 13.97
C THR A 264 11.32 -0.69 14.01
N ASP A 265 10.73 -1.86 13.80
CA ASP A 265 11.45 -3.13 13.57
C ASP A 265 11.97 -3.25 12.12
N GLY A 266 11.82 -2.19 11.32
CA GLY A 266 12.22 -2.14 9.91
C GLY A 266 11.06 -2.41 8.94
N PRO A 267 11.34 -2.44 7.63
CA PRO A 267 10.31 -2.64 6.63
C PRO A 267 9.82 -4.09 6.60
N VAL A 268 8.50 -4.26 6.52
CA VAL A 268 7.88 -5.57 6.30
C VAL A 268 8.42 -6.18 5.00
N THR A 269 8.80 -7.45 5.06
CA THR A 269 9.32 -8.22 3.93
C THR A 269 8.52 -9.49 3.73
N THR A 270 8.20 -9.80 2.48
CA THR A 270 7.52 -11.05 2.12
C THR A 270 7.97 -11.53 0.75
N LYS A 271 7.82 -12.83 0.48
CA LYS A 271 8.01 -13.37 -0.87
C LYS A 271 6.70 -13.33 -1.63
N ALA A 272 6.64 -12.56 -2.71
CA ALA A 272 5.59 -12.67 -3.71
C ALA A 272 5.82 -13.94 -4.54
N SER A 273 4.96 -14.94 -4.37
CA SER A 273 4.97 -16.19 -5.12
C SER A 273 3.94 -16.14 -6.26
N PHE A 274 4.38 -16.38 -7.49
CA PHE A 274 3.54 -16.27 -8.69
C PHE A 274 3.14 -17.65 -9.23
N ASN A 275 1.84 -17.88 -9.29
CA ASN A 275 1.26 -18.94 -10.11
C ASN A 275 0.76 -18.32 -11.41
N VAL A 276 1.26 -18.77 -12.55
CA VAL A 276 0.95 -18.19 -13.86
C VAL A 276 0.19 -19.19 -14.72
N TRP A 277 -0.83 -18.73 -15.45
CA TRP A 277 -1.58 -19.53 -16.41
C TRP A 277 -1.57 -18.82 -17.76
N ASN A 278 -1.35 -19.60 -18.82
CA ASN A 278 -1.52 -19.12 -20.20
C ASN A 278 -2.98 -19.26 -20.66
N MET A 279 -3.29 -18.84 -21.89
CA MET A 279 -4.65 -18.90 -22.44
C MET A 279 -5.22 -20.33 -22.57
N ASN A 280 -4.35 -21.34 -22.55
CA ASN A 280 -4.71 -22.75 -22.64
C ASN A 280 -4.82 -23.41 -21.25
N GLU A 281 -4.88 -22.61 -20.18
CA GLU A 281 -4.95 -23.06 -18.79
C GLU A 281 -3.75 -23.89 -18.33
N VAL A 282 -2.63 -23.83 -19.07
CA VAL A 282 -1.38 -24.46 -18.64
C VAL A 282 -0.79 -23.63 -17.50
N LYS A 283 -0.59 -24.28 -16.35
CA LYS A 283 -0.02 -23.66 -15.15
C LYS A 283 1.50 -23.71 -15.18
N PHE A 284 2.11 -22.58 -14.85
CA PHE A 284 3.53 -22.38 -14.60
C PHE A 284 3.74 -21.88 -13.18
N SER A 285 4.86 -22.27 -12.57
CA SER A 285 5.19 -21.95 -11.18
C SER A 285 6.69 -21.76 -11.02
N GLY A 286 7.09 -21.24 -9.87
CA GLY A 286 8.48 -21.00 -9.51
C GLY A 286 8.99 -19.61 -9.86
N ALA A 287 8.14 -18.72 -10.39
CA ALA A 287 8.44 -17.29 -10.41
C ALA A 287 8.15 -16.73 -9.02
N ASP A 288 9.13 -16.09 -8.42
CA ASP A 288 9.05 -15.45 -7.11
C ASP A 288 9.85 -14.14 -7.08
N ARG A 289 9.52 -13.29 -6.11
CA ARG A 289 10.23 -12.02 -5.87
C ARG A 289 10.11 -11.62 -4.41
N CYS A 290 11.20 -11.19 -3.80
CA CYS A 290 11.18 -10.60 -2.47
C CYS A 290 10.68 -9.17 -2.55
N ILE A 291 9.68 -8.85 -1.73
CA ILE A 291 9.07 -7.53 -1.64
C ILE A 291 9.35 -7.01 -0.23
N THR A 292 10.22 -6.02 -0.13
CA THR A 292 10.56 -5.34 1.13
C THR A 292 10.08 -3.91 1.06
N CYS A 293 9.17 -3.52 1.95
CA CYS A 293 8.45 -2.24 1.96
C CYS A 293 7.57 -2.03 0.73
N TRP A 294 8.15 -2.04 -0.47
CA TRP A 294 7.51 -1.73 -1.74
C TRP A 294 8.44 -2.13 -2.88
N ASP A 295 7.89 -2.60 -4.00
CA ASP A 295 8.63 -2.96 -5.20
C ASP A 295 7.87 -2.53 -6.45
N GLN A 296 8.59 -2.00 -7.44
CA GLN A 296 8.09 -1.73 -8.78
C GLN A 296 9.06 -2.29 -9.81
N THR A 297 8.60 -3.26 -10.59
CA THR A 297 9.43 -3.99 -11.53
C THR A 297 8.65 -4.34 -12.80
N LEU A 298 9.30 -4.16 -13.96
CA LEU A 298 8.76 -4.65 -15.23
C LEU A 298 8.75 -6.18 -15.23
N LEU A 299 7.69 -6.80 -15.72
CA LEU A 299 7.59 -8.26 -15.85
C LEU A 299 8.72 -8.84 -16.71
N SER A 300 9.28 -8.06 -17.63
CA SER A 300 10.47 -8.41 -18.41
C SER A 300 11.74 -8.62 -17.58
N MET A 301 11.82 -7.99 -16.40
CA MET A 301 12.98 -7.95 -15.51
C MET A 301 12.89 -8.96 -14.36
N TYR A 302 11.84 -9.80 -14.31
CA TYR A 302 11.74 -10.87 -13.32
C TYR A 302 12.78 -11.97 -13.56
N ASP A 303 13.27 -12.55 -12.47
CA ASP A 303 14.27 -13.61 -12.46
C ASP A 303 13.75 -14.92 -13.08
N LEU A 304 14.69 -15.82 -13.38
CA LEU A 304 14.37 -17.12 -13.95
C LEU A 304 13.83 -18.09 -12.88
N PRO A 305 12.75 -18.85 -13.18
CA PRO A 305 12.03 -18.90 -14.45
C PRO A 305 11.01 -17.77 -14.62
N ASN A 306 11.19 -16.95 -15.67
CA ASN A 306 10.28 -15.85 -15.98
C ASN A 306 9.16 -16.29 -16.94
N HIS A 307 8.03 -16.72 -16.40
CA HIS A 307 6.86 -17.18 -17.17
C HIS A 307 6.00 -16.05 -17.74
N PHE A 308 6.40 -14.78 -17.58
CA PHE A 308 5.70 -13.64 -18.18
C PHE A 308 6.17 -13.33 -19.60
N LEU A 309 7.33 -13.86 -20.01
CA LEU A 309 7.87 -13.72 -21.36
C LEU A 309 7.06 -14.55 -22.35
N LEU A 310 6.77 -13.99 -23.53
CA LEU A 310 6.01 -14.69 -24.60
C LEU A 310 6.59 -16.07 -24.93
N GLN A 311 7.92 -16.17 -25.02
CA GLN A 311 8.63 -17.42 -25.33
C GLN A 311 8.42 -18.52 -24.28
N ASN A 312 8.18 -18.13 -23.02
CA ASN A 312 7.97 -19.06 -21.90
C ASN A 312 6.48 -19.33 -21.67
N LEU A 313 5.63 -18.31 -21.78
CA LEU A 313 4.17 -18.43 -21.62
C LEU A 313 3.50 -19.19 -22.76
N GLN A 314 4.07 -19.10 -23.97
CA GLN A 314 3.60 -19.72 -25.23
C GLN A 314 2.26 -19.20 -25.75
N THR A 315 1.67 -18.19 -25.12
CA THR A 315 0.49 -17.48 -25.60
C THR A 315 0.65 -15.99 -25.37
N ASP A 316 -0.11 -15.19 -26.12
CA ASP A 316 -0.04 -13.75 -26.03
C ASP A 316 -0.55 -13.21 -24.68
N HIS A 317 -1.54 -13.84 -24.07
CA HIS A 317 -2.16 -13.38 -22.83
C HIS A 317 -1.99 -14.39 -21.69
N GLY A 318 -2.02 -13.93 -20.45
CA GLY A 318 -1.95 -14.78 -19.28
C GLY A 318 -2.69 -14.21 -18.08
N LYS A 319 -2.80 -15.05 -17.06
CA LYS A 319 -3.28 -14.69 -15.73
C LYS A 319 -2.22 -15.08 -14.71
N ALA A 320 -1.99 -14.24 -13.72
CA ALA A 320 -1.20 -14.57 -12.56
C ALA A 320 -2.03 -14.49 -11.28
N ARG A 321 -1.72 -15.37 -10.34
CA ARG A 321 -2.10 -15.27 -8.93
C ARG A 321 -0.83 -15.04 -8.12
N ILE A 322 -0.89 -14.08 -7.22
CA ILE A 322 0.24 -13.64 -6.41
C ILE A 322 -0.13 -13.88 -4.95
N ASP A 323 0.70 -14.63 -4.25
CA ASP A 323 0.53 -14.97 -2.83
C ASP A 323 1.73 -14.38 -2.06
N GLY A 324 1.50 -13.70 -0.94
CA GLY A 324 2.57 -13.23 -0.05
C GLY A 324 2.89 -14.29 1.00
N LEU A 325 4.14 -14.78 0.99
CA LEU A 325 4.56 -15.92 1.80
C LEU A 325 5.86 -15.62 2.54
N GLN A 326 5.98 -16.10 3.77
CA GLN A 326 7.23 -16.18 4.49
C GLN A 326 8.21 -17.10 3.74
N SER A 327 9.48 -16.69 3.65
CA SER A 327 10.50 -17.47 2.96
C SER A 327 11.91 -16.99 3.30
N MET A 328 12.75 -17.90 3.81
CA MET A 328 14.18 -17.65 4.08
C MET A 328 15.01 -17.16 2.87
N LEU A 329 14.44 -17.21 1.66
CA LEU A 329 15.03 -16.61 0.45
C LEU A 329 15.04 -15.07 0.48
N CYS A 330 14.15 -14.47 1.28
CA CYS A 330 13.94 -13.03 1.39
C CYS A 330 14.43 -12.48 2.73
N ASP A 331 15.07 -13.32 3.55
CA ASP A 331 15.67 -12.87 4.80
C ASP A 331 17.03 -12.25 4.49
N PHE A 332 17.32 -11.09 5.08
CA PHE A 332 18.54 -10.33 4.84
C PHE A 332 19.22 -9.98 6.17
N ASP A 333 20.44 -10.45 6.33
CA ASP A 333 21.36 -10.11 7.43
C ASP A 333 22.09 -8.81 7.05
N PHE A 334 21.80 -7.72 7.77
CA PHE A 334 22.42 -6.42 7.49
C PHE A 334 23.84 -6.31 8.04
N ASP A 335 24.25 -7.20 8.95
CA ASP A 335 25.54 -7.12 9.62
C ASP A 335 26.17 -8.48 9.91
N LEU A 336 26.42 -9.20 8.81
CA LEU A 336 27.18 -10.46 8.62
C LEU A 336 28.47 -10.68 9.47
N GLY A 337 28.90 -9.72 10.30
CA GLY A 337 30.05 -9.78 11.20
C GLY A 337 29.74 -9.77 12.71
N ASP A 338 28.49 -9.70 13.15
CA ASP A 338 28.17 -9.73 14.59
C ASP A 338 28.16 -11.16 15.19
N GLY A 339 28.04 -12.17 14.32
CA GLY A 339 28.04 -13.58 14.69
C GLY A 339 26.70 -14.07 15.25
N LEU A 340 25.64 -13.27 15.15
CA LEU A 340 24.28 -13.69 15.50
C LEU A 340 23.66 -14.47 14.33
N PRO A 341 22.80 -15.47 14.62
CA PRO A 341 21.97 -16.09 13.59
C PRO A 341 20.98 -15.09 12.99
N LEU A 342 20.67 -15.26 11.70
CA LEU A 342 19.59 -14.55 11.01
C LEU A 342 18.30 -14.54 11.85
N GLY A 343 17.81 -13.34 12.16
CA GLY A 343 16.59 -13.08 12.92
C GLY A 343 16.77 -12.99 14.43
N ASP A 344 17.99 -13.18 14.95
CA ASP A 344 18.32 -12.91 16.36
C ASP A 344 18.81 -11.45 16.56
N ASP A 345 19.21 -10.74 15.49
CA ASP A 345 19.45 -9.29 15.52
C ASP A 345 18.17 -8.52 15.11
N PRO A 346 17.72 -7.52 15.90
CA PRO A 346 16.57 -6.68 15.53
C PRO A 346 16.76 -5.84 14.26
N ARG A 347 17.98 -5.78 13.69
CA ARG A 347 18.28 -5.13 12.41
C ARG A 347 18.15 -6.07 11.23
N ASP A 348 18.02 -7.38 11.46
CA ASP A 348 17.80 -8.34 10.40
C ASP A 348 16.41 -8.15 9.81
N ILE A 349 16.35 -8.20 8.48
CA ILE A 349 15.06 -8.28 7.80
C ILE A 349 14.68 -9.75 7.71
N VAL A 350 13.65 -10.13 8.45
CA VAL A 350 13.05 -11.46 8.36
C VAL A 350 11.75 -11.36 7.58
N SER A 351 11.59 -12.23 6.60
CA SER A 351 10.35 -12.30 5.84
C SER A 351 9.21 -12.91 6.66
N GLU A 352 7.98 -12.49 6.37
CA GLU A 352 6.77 -12.99 6.99
C GLU A 352 5.66 -13.27 5.96
N ASP A 353 4.63 -14.00 6.39
CA ASP A 353 3.40 -14.15 5.64
C ASP A 353 2.64 -12.83 5.69
N ALA A 354 2.74 -12.02 4.62
CA ALA A 354 2.11 -10.71 4.58
C ALA A 354 1.09 -10.62 3.44
N ALA A 355 -0.06 -10.01 3.74
CA ALA A 355 -1.02 -9.62 2.71
C ALA A 355 -0.35 -8.61 1.77
N LEU A 356 -0.50 -8.83 0.46
CA LEU A 356 0.01 -7.91 -0.56
C LEU A 356 -1.12 -7.06 -1.13
N THR A 357 -0.77 -5.87 -1.59
CA THR A 357 -1.61 -5.06 -2.48
C THR A 357 -0.72 -4.36 -3.51
N GLY A 358 -1.33 -3.75 -4.51
CA GLY A 358 -0.56 -3.09 -5.56
C GLY A 358 -1.35 -2.70 -6.80
N VAL A 359 -0.61 -2.17 -7.76
CA VAL A 359 -1.10 -1.71 -9.06
C VAL A 359 -0.33 -2.39 -10.18
N VAL A 360 -1.01 -2.56 -11.30
CA VAL A 360 -0.41 -3.04 -12.54
C VAL A 360 -0.63 -2.01 -13.63
N ALA A 361 0.42 -1.64 -14.34
CA ALA A 361 0.36 -0.76 -15.49
C ALA A 361 0.88 -1.47 -16.73
N ARG A 362 0.11 -1.44 -17.81
CA ARG A 362 0.56 -1.89 -19.13
C ARG A 362 1.29 -0.76 -19.81
N LEU A 363 2.51 -1.02 -20.25
CA LEU A 363 3.34 -0.10 -21.02
C LEU A 363 3.35 -0.56 -22.49
N LEU A 364 2.98 0.33 -23.39
CA LEU A 364 2.91 0.07 -24.82
C LEU A 364 3.98 0.90 -25.54
N VAL A 365 4.87 0.21 -26.23
CA VAL A 365 5.87 0.80 -27.12
C VAL A 365 5.37 0.64 -28.55
N ILE A 366 5.20 1.76 -29.25
CA ILE A 366 4.61 1.78 -30.59
C ILE A 366 5.69 2.17 -31.62
N ASP A 367 5.73 1.43 -32.73
CA ASP A 367 6.67 1.59 -33.85
C ASP A 367 8.14 1.71 -33.43
N GLY A 368 8.57 0.85 -32.51
CA GLY A 368 9.96 0.81 -32.05
C GLY A 368 10.36 1.97 -31.13
N GLY A 369 9.39 2.58 -30.45
CA GLY A 369 9.63 3.64 -29.46
C GLY A 369 9.47 5.06 -30.01
N LEU A 370 8.73 5.21 -31.11
CA LEU A 370 8.36 6.54 -31.61
C LEU A 370 7.20 7.14 -30.82
N ASP A 371 6.28 6.30 -30.34
CA ASP A 371 5.17 6.67 -29.46
C ASP A 371 5.08 5.71 -28.27
N PHE A 372 4.53 6.22 -27.18
CA PHE A 372 4.34 5.49 -25.92
C PHE A 372 2.92 5.68 -25.40
N ALA A 373 2.38 4.65 -24.78
CA ALA A 373 1.12 4.73 -24.04
C ALA A 373 1.19 3.86 -22.79
N ALA A 374 0.49 4.27 -21.74
CA ALA A 374 0.35 3.50 -20.52
C ALA A 374 -1.10 3.50 -20.02
N ALA A 375 -1.51 2.40 -19.40
CA ALA A 375 -2.79 2.30 -18.70
C ALA A 375 -2.64 1.34 -17.53
N GLY A 376 -3.15 1.70 -16.36
CA GLY A 376 -3.04 0.86 -15.17
C GLY A 376 -4.34 0.69 -14.40
N THR A 377 -4.29 -0.21 -13.44
CA THR A 377 -5.39 -0.55 -12.52
C THR A 377 -4.84 -1.14 -11.24
N ASN A 378 -5.64 -1.13 -10.17
CA ASN A 378 -5.36 -1.96 -9.01
C ASN A 378 -5.42 -3.44 -9.37
N LEU A 379 -4.65 -4.23 -8.62
CA LEU A 379 -4.78 -5.67 -8.61
C LEU A 379 -6.11 -6.08 -7.99
N VAL A 380 -6.65 -7.23 -8.41
CA VAL A 380 -7.90 -7.75 -7.86
C VAL A 380 -7.58 -8.64 -6.67
N GLY A 381 -7.92 -8.17 -5.47
CA GLY A 381 -7.75 -8.93 -4.24
C GLY A 381 -8.82 -10.00 -4.02
N LEU A 382 -8.41 -11.15 -3.50
CA LEU A 382 -9.28 -12.25 -3.11
C LEU A 382 -8.92 -12.75 -1.70
N GLY A 383 -9.91 -13.39 -1.07
CA GLY A 383 -9.80 -14.03 0.24
C GLY A 383 -9.47 -13.06 1.37
N THR A 384 -9.05 -13.61 2.50
CA THR A 384 -8.87 -12.85 3.74
C THR A 384 -7.53 -13.17 4.37
N GLN A 385 -6.74 -12.14 4.64
CA GLN A 385 -5.52 -12.20 5.44
C GLN A 385 -5.48 -10.99 6.36
N SER A 386 -5.09 -11.20 7.60
CA SER A 386 -4.89 -10.10 8.55
C SER A 386 -3.66 -9.28 8.17
N ALA A 387 -3.72 -7.97 8.40
CA ALA A 387 -2.59 -7.06 8.28
C ALA A 387 -2.67 -6.00 9.38
N THR A 388 -1.54 -5.38 9.71
CA THR A 388 -1.48 -4.36 10.75
C THR A 388 -0.66 -3.15 10.32
N ILE A 389 -1.15 -1.95 10.60
CA ILE A 389 -0.36 -0.72 10.48
C ILE A 389 -0.11 -0.21 11.90
N ARG A 390 1.17 -0.12 12.29
CA ARG A 390 1.60 0.45 13.57
C ARG A 390 2.08 1.88 13.36
N TYR A 391 1.80 2.76 14.31
CA TYR A 391 2.19 4.18 14.25
C TYR A 391 2.25 4.77 15.66
N ASP A 392 2.96 5.88 15.81
CA ASP A 392 3.02 6.57 17.09
C ASP A 392 1.75 7.37 17.33
N THR A 393 1.15 7.21 18.50
CA THR A 393 0.03 8.07 18.91
C THR A 393 0.55 9.41 19.40
N LEU A 394 -0.22 10.49 19.17
CA LEU A 394 0.14 11.84 19.62
C LEU A 394 -0.04 12.05 21.15
N GLY A 395 -0.11 10.98 21.95
CA GLY A 395 -0.13 11.01 23.41
C GLY A 395 1.28 10.84 23.98
N SER A 396 1.57 11.44 25.15
CA SER A 396 2.93 11.53 25.73
C SER A 396 3.70 10.21 25.61
N PRO A 397 5.01 10.25 25.28
CA PRO A 397 5.85 9.05 25.24
C PRO A 397 5.59 8.23 26.49
N ASP A 398 5.39 6.92 26.36
CA ASP A 398 5.16 6.06 27.51
C ASP A 398 6.33 6.16 28.53
N GLU A 399 7.50 6.65 28.11
CA GLU A 399 8.64 7.02 28.98
C GLU A 399 8.32 8.09 30.05
N LEU A 400 7.24 8.87 29.89
CA LEU A 400 6.77 9.82 30.91
C LEU A 400 5.77 9.21 31.90
N LYS A 401 5.24 8.01 31.64
CA LYS A 401 4.35 7.30 32.60
C LYS A 401 5.13 6.54 33.66
N ASP A 402 6.40 6.22 33.40
CA ASP A 402 7.30 5.58 34.36
C ASP A 402 8.13 6.59 35.18
N LEU A 403 8.04 7.88 34.87
CA LEU A 403 8.55 8.92 35.76
C LEU A 403 7.61 9.04 36.96
N PRO A 404 8.11 8.90 38.19
CA PRO A 404 7.25 8.96 39.36
C PRO A 404 6.61 10.36 39.45
N ASP A 405 5.28 10.39 39.60
CA ASP A 405 4.47 11.62 39.64
C ASP A 405 4.83 12.61 40.77
N SER A 406 5.74 12.22 41.69
CA SER A 406 6.17 13.06 42.79
C SER A 406 7.56 13.67 42.56
N PRO A 407 7.72 14.99 42.75
CA PRO A 407 9.03 15.65 42.78
C PRO A 407 9.99 15.05 43.81
N GLU A 408 9.46 14.35 44.83
CA GLU A 408 10.23 13.71 45.90
C GLU A 408 10.92 12.42 45.41
N ALA A 409 10.28 11.65 44.54
CA ALA A 409 10.87 10.43 43.97
C ALA A 409 11.98 10.71 42.95
N ILE A 410 11.92 11.87 42.29
CA ILE A 410 13.00 12.35 41.42
C ILE A 410 14.25 12.74 42.25
N LEU A 411 14.06 13.27 43.47
CA LEU A 411 15.18 13.57 44.38
C LEU A 411 15.85 12.31 44.94
N ASP A 412 15.09 11.28 45.30
CA ASP A 412 15.65 10.01 45.80
C ASP A 412 16.49 9.28 44.74
N MET A 413 16.14 9.41 43.45
CA MET A 413 16.95 8.85 42.36
C MET A 413 18.28 9.61 42.16
N VAL A 414 18.30 10.93 42.39
CA VAL A 414 19.52 11.75 42.26
C VAL A 414 20.44 11.60 43.50
N GLU A 415 19.88 11.32 44.68
CA GLU A 415 20.68 11.12 45.90
C GLU A 415 21.30 9.71 46.02
N GLY A 416 20.82 8.73 45.24
CA GLY A 416 21.35 7.37 45.21
C GLY A 416 22.72 7.21 44.54
N GLU A 417 23.14 8.14 43.67
CA GLU A 417 24.41 8.05 42.93
C GLU A 417 25.59 8.81 43.58
N ALA A 418 25.38 9.57 44.66
CA ALA A 418 26.43 10.38 45.30
C ALA A 418 27.30 9.62 46.31
N GLY A 419 27.39 8.29 46.21
CA GLY A 419 28.22 7.42 47.06
C GLY A 419 29.72 7.45 46.75
N ILE A 420 30.33 8.63 46.58
CA ILE A 420 31.80 8.74 46.46
C ILE A 420 32.42 8.65 47.86
N SER A 421 32.87 7.45 48.20
CA SER A 421 33.73 7.15 49.35
C SER A 421 35.07 7.86 49.21
N THR A 422 35.26 8.96 49.95
CA THR A 422 36.59 9.51 50.24
C THR A 422 37.10 8.89 51.55
N LYS A 423 38.14 8.05 51.45
CA LYS A 423 39.03 7.72 52.55
C LYS A 423 40.49 7.90 52.10
N PHE A 424 41.24 8.51 53.02
CA PHE A 424 42.66 8.87 53.00
C PHE A 424 43.60 7.73 52.64
#